data_AF-A0A369K0L0-F1
#
_entry.id   AF-A0A369K0L0-F1
#
_cell.length_a   1.000
_cell.length_b   1.000
_cell.length_c   1.000
_cell.angle_alpha   90.00
_cell.angle_beta   90.00
_cell.angle_gamma   90.00
#
_symmetry.space_group_name_H-M   'P 1'
#
loop_
_entity.id
_entity.type
_entity.pdbx_description
1 polymer ?
#
loop_
_entity_poly.entity_id
_entity_poly.type
_entity_poly.pdbx_seq_one_letter_code
_entity_poly.pdbx_strand_id
1 'polypeptide(L)'
;MDKCLADIKAFSEREHRPFEETRQYVAEWHSKYLFQPQSISGTSSAADAGLGSKVRSVLYDASRILESLCEVTGVQSFLLAVDPLNPSDMGFLGGSVAGREFWRGMRNGGEAGAKSFKHYCLRDMESSQPASTINREEGPSSRASSLPAKTTPAKSIKTELYENVRKALRSASGIRNAEMKWTNPERLDAYGVRLVGWPSSVPAQNPSTLKTHHNKLLLECLQNGTMRFERLHPTPGEDNYNVDEGNVVDELGEVDDFSWAYDADGGDSVSGNVVQDHVLLQAPEPYQSNPHMQYLLPHQSNGNLRCKNLPSPPTMTSSRKRPRSGSPGAQDDLR
;
A
#
# COMPACT_ATOMS: atom_id res chain seq x y z
N MET A 1 4.42 21.08 -22.95
CA MET A 1 3.65 20.99 -24.22
C MET A 1 2.30 21.55 -23.85
N ASP A 2 2.24 22.88 -23.79
CA ASP A 2 1.18 23.57 -23.08
C ASP A 2 0.08 23.83 -24.10
N LYS A 3 -0.73 22.80 -24.35
CA LYS A 3 -1.96 22.99 -25.12
C LYS A 3 -2.81 23.95 -24.30
N CYS A 4 -2.86 25.20 -24.72
CA CYS A 4 -3.55 26.26 -24.03
C CYS A 4 -5.06 25.93 -24.05
N LEU A 5 -5.79 26.19 -22.97
CA LEU A 5 -7.26 26.06 -22.95
C LEU A 5 -7.91 26.83 -24.11
N ALA A 6 -7.26 27.90 -24.58
CA ALA A 6 -7.66 28.64 -25.76
C ALA A 6 -7.68 27.78 -27.04
N ASP A 7 -6.71 26.86 -27.22
CA ASP A 7 -6.64 25.98 -28.38
C ASP A 7 -7.75 24.94 -28.36
N ILE A 8 -8.06 24.38 -27.17
CA ILE A 8 -9.19 23.46 -26.98
C ILE A 8 -10.51 24.17 -27.30
N LYS A 9 -10.64 25.43 -26.85
CA LYS A 9 -11.82 26.25 -27.13
C LYS A 9 -11.97 26.55 -28.62
N ALA A 10 -10.91 27.03 -29.28
CA ALA A 10 -10.91 27.29 -30.71
C ALA A 10 -11.21 26.03 -31.54
N PHE A 11 -10.69 24.87 -31.13
CA PHE A 11 -11.02 23.58 -31.75
C PHE A 11 -12.51 23.23 -31.59
N SER A 12 -13.06 23.37 -30.38
CA SER A 12 -14.49 23.08 -30.14
C SER A 12 -15.42 23.97 -30.97
N GLU A 13 -15.10 25.25 -31.11
CA GLU A 13 -15.86 26.21 -31.93
C GLU A 13 -15.82 25.83 -33.42
N ARG A 14 -14.63 25.46 -33.92
CA ARG A 14 -14.43 25.06 -35.33
C ARG A 14 -15.15 23.78 -35.69
N GLU A 15 -15.16 22.79 -34.79
CA GLU A 15 -15.84 21.50 -35.01
C GLU A 15 -17.33 21.53 -34.61
N HIS A 16 -17.85 22.69 -34.19
CA HIS A 16 -19.22 22.87 -33.71
C HIS A 16 -19.63 21.87 -32.61
N ARG A 17 -18.70 21.59 -31.69
CA ARG A 17 -18.94 20.73 -30.51
C ARG A 17 -18.99 21.55 -29.23
N PRO A 18 -19.73 21.11 -28.20
CA PRO A 18 -19.69 21.74 -26.89
C PRO A 18 -18.26 21.77 -26.32
N PHE A 19 -17.85 22.92 -25.79
CA PHE A 19 -16.51 23.12 -25.24
C PHE A 19 -16.20 22.13 -24.11
N GLU A 20 -17.16 21.91 -23.21
CA GLU A 20 -16.97 21.06 -22.04
C GLU A 20 -16.75 19.59 -22.42
N GLU A 21 -17.49 19.09 -23.42
CA GLU A 21 -17.32 17.74 -23.95
C GLU A 21 -15.93 17.57 -24.61
N THR A 22 -15.53 18.57 -25.41
CA THR A 22 -14.20 18.59 -26.04
C THR A 22 -13.08 18.62 -24.99
N ARG A 23 -13.23 19.43 -23.93
CA ARG A 23 -12.28 19.51 -22.82
C ARG A 23 -12.16 18.17 -22.10
N GLN A 24 -13.29 17.50 -21.85
CA GLN A 24 -13.31 16.18 -21.23
C GLN A 24 -12.59 15.14 -22.10
N TYR A 25 -12.83 15.09 -23.41
CA TYR A 25 -12.10 14.17 -24.29
C TYR A 25 -10.60 14.46 -24.34
N VAL A 26 -10.20 15.73 -24.37
CA VAL A 26 -8.77 16.09 -24.35
C VAL A 26 -8.14 15.69 -23.03
N ALA A 27 -8.82 15.87 -21.90
CA ALA A 27 -8.37 15.42 -20.59
C ALA A 27 -8.26 13.90 -20.53
N GLU A 28 -9.27 13.16 -21.00
CA GLU A 28 -9.26 11.71 -21.07
C GLU A 28 -8.13 11.20 -21.96
N TRP A 29 -7.92 11.83 -23.12
CA TRP A 29 -6.83 11.51 -24.04
C TRP A 29 -5.46 11.77 -23.42
N HIS A 30 -5.30 12.89 -22.70
CA HIS A 30 -4.07 13.19 -21.96
C HIS A 30 -3.82 12.19 -20.83
N SER A 31 -4.85 11.85 -20.05
CA SER A 31 -4.78 10.83 -19.02
C SER A 31 -4.41 9.47 -19.61
N LYS A 32 -5.04 9.06 -20.72
CA LYS A 32 -4.66 7.85 -21.45
C LYS A 32 -3.20 7.93 -21.89
N TYR A 33 -2.76 9.01 -22.50
CA TYR A 33 -1.35 9.14 -22.91
C TYR A 33 -0.36 9.05 -21.74
N LEU A 34 -0.71 9.63 -20.57
CA LEU A 34 0.15 9.63 -19.39
C LEU A 34 0.15 8.29 -18.64
N PHE A 35 -1.00 7.60 -18.60
CA PHE A 35 -1.22 6.42 -17.76
C PHE A 35 -1.41 5.12 -18.53
N GLN A 36 -1.52 5.16 -19.85
CA GLN A 36 -1.63 3.95 -20.66
C GLN A 36 -0.30 3.18 -20.52
N PRO A 37 -0.35 1.91 -20.08
CA PRO A 37 0.84 1.07 -20.06
C PRO A 37 1.39 1.04 -21.48
N GLN A 38 2.59 1.58 -21.69
CA GLN A 38 3.25 1.38 -22.96
C GLN A 38 3.48 -0.13 -23.04
N SER A 39 2.68 -0.82 -23.87
CA SER A 39 2.87 -2.21 -24.22
C SER A 39 4.14 -2.31 -25.07
N ILE A 40 5.28 -2.11 -24.42
CA ILE A 40 6.61 -2.29 -24.99
C ILE A 40 6.78 -3.78 -25.16
N SER A 41 6.35 -4.27 -26.31
CA SER A 41 6.62 -5.62 -26.76
C SER A 41 8.13 -5.74 -26.95
N GLY A 42 8.80 -6.37 -25.98
CA GLY A 42 10.17 -6.89 -26.09
C GLY A 42 11.27 -5.89 -25.75
N THR A 43 11.64 -5.84 -24.47
CA THR A 43 13.01 -5.75 -23.88
C THR A 43 12.94 -4.95 -22.56
N SER A 44 12.82 -5.69 -21.45
CA SER A 44 12.02 -5.30 -20.29
C SER A 44 12.79 -4.68 -19.11
N SER A 45 13.86 -3.90 -19.32
CA SER A 45 14.65 -3.41 -18.17
C SER A 45 15.04 -1.93 -18.20
N ALA A 46 15.17 -1.30 -19.38
CA ALA A 46 15.56 0.11 -19.44
C ALA A 46 14.35 1.10 -19.46
N ALA A 47 13.16 0.63 -19.85
CA ALA A 47 12.02 1.52 -20.06
C ALA A 47 11.32 1.95 -18.75
N ASP A 48 11.34 1.10 -17.71
CA ASP A 48 10.66 1.39 -16.43
C ASP A 48 11.29 2.57 -15.67
N ALA A 49 12.61 2.76 -15.79
CA ALA A 49 13.30 3.89 -15.19
C ALA A 49 12.78 5.25 -15.73
N GLY A 50 12.31 5.27 -16.99
CA GLY A 50 11.75 6.46 -17.62
C GLY A 50 10.33 6.79 -17.18
N LEU A 51 9.54 5.80 -16.77
CA LEU A 51 8.17 6.04 -16.32
C LEU A 51 8.15 6.61 -14.90
N GLY A 52 8.92 6.02 -13.98
CA GLY A 52 9.00 6.49 -12.60
C GLY A 52 9.48 7.93 -12.48
N SER A 53 10.44 8.34 -13.31
CA SER A 53 10.93 9.73 -13.36
C SER A 53 9.88 10.72 -13.87
N LYS A 54 9.10 10.34 -14.90
CA LYS A 54 7.99 11.17 -15.40
C LYS A 54 6.88 11.32 -14.37
N VAL A 55 6.46 10.22 -13.74
CA VAL A 55 5.42 10.24 -12.69
C VAL A 55 5.87 11.13 -11.54
N ARG A 56 7.12 11.00 -11.07
CA ARG A 56 7.67 11.88 -10.04
C ARG A 56 7.68 13.35 -10.46
N SER A 57 8.06 13.67 -11.70
CA SER A 57 8.00 15.05 -12.21
C SER A 57 6.59 15.63 -12.08
N VAL A 58 5.57 14.89 -12.50
CA VAL A 58 4.16 15.32 -12.40
C VAL A 58 3.75 15.51 -10.94
N LEU A 59 4.16 14.61 -10.05
CA LEU A 59 3.86 14.71 -8.61
C LEU A 59 4.53 15.94 -7.97
N TYR A 60 5.76 16.27 -8.37
CA TYR A 60 6.43 17.50 -7.93
C TYR A 60 5.73 18.76 -8.46
N ASP A 61 5.32 18.76 -9.73
CA ASP A 61 4.58 19.87 -10.31
C ASP A 61 3.23 20.08 -9.61
N ALA A 62 2.49 18.99 -9.35
CA ALA A 62 1.25 19.04 -8.58
C ALA A 62 1.47 19.56 -7.16
N SER A 63 2.53 19.12 -6.48
CA SER A 63 2.89 19.63 -5.15
C SER A 63 3.17 21.13 -5.16
N ARG A 64 3.90 21.63 -6.17
CA ARG A 64 4.18 23.07 -6.32
C ARG A 64 2.90 23.87 -6.55
N ILE A 65 1.99 23.37 -7.38
CA ILE A 65 0.70 24.03 -7.62
C ILE A 65 -0.12 24.12 -6.32
N LEU A 66 -0.17 23.03 -5.53
CA LEU A 66 -0.86 23.01 -4.24
C LEU A 66 -0.24 23.98 -3.23
N GLU A 67 1.09 24.13 -3.24
CA GLU A 67 1.81 25.08 -2.40
C GLU A 67 1.50 26.53 -2.81
N SER A 68 1.57 26.87 -4.09
CA SER A 68 1.15 28.20 -4.58
C SER A 68 -0.33 28.49 -4.35
N LEU A 69 -1.20 27.47 -4.44
CA LEU A 69 -2.62 27.62 -4.11
C LEU A 69 -2.81 27.97 -2.62
N CYS A 70 -2.04 27.35 -1.74
CA CYS A 70 -2.03 27.67 -0.31
C CYS A 70 -1.60 29.12 -0.07
N GLU A 71 -0.59 29.62 -0.79
CA GLU A 71 -0.15 31.02 -0.67
C GLU A 71 -1.25 32.02 -1.07
N VAL A 72 -2.00 31.72 -2.14
CA VAL A 72 -3.03 32.63 -2.67
C VAL A 72 -4.34 32.54 -1.90
N THR A 73 -4.74 31.35 -1.47
CA THR A 73 -6.09 31.09 -0.92
C THR A 73 -6.09 30.77 0.58
N GLY A 74 -4.94 30.50 1.17
CA GLY A 74 -4.81 30.01 2.55
C GLY A 74 -5.23 28.54 2.74
N VAL A 75 -5.64 27.84 1.68
CA VAL A 75 -6.11 26.45 1.78
C VAL A 75 -4.93 25.49 1.97
N GLN A 76 -4.94 24.76 3.09
CA GLN A 76 -3.96 23.71 3.38
C GLN A 76 -4.33 22.41 2.65
N SER A 77 -3.34 21.71 2.12
CA SER A 77 -3.56 20.45 1.40
C SER A 77 -2.34 19.55 1.48
N PHE A 78 -2.55 18.24 1.34
CA PHE A 78 -1.46 17.29 1.15
C PHE A 78 -1.83 16.25 0.07
N LEU A 79 -0.82 15.65 -0.55
CA LEU A 79 -0.94 14.64 -1.59
C LEU A 79 -0.04 13.46 -1.24
N LEU A 80 -0.61 12.27 -1.08
CA LEU A 80 0.14 11.03 -0.89
C LEU A 80 0.00 10.17 -2.14
N ALA A 81 1.13 9.69 -2.69
CA ALA A 81 1.17 8.72 -3.76
C ALA A 81 2.15 7.60 -3.39
N VAL A 82 1.77 6.35 -3.68
CA VAL A 82 2.60 5.17 -3.39
C VAL A 82 2.51 4.23 -4.58
N ASP A 83 3.66 3.73 -5.04
CA ASP A 83 3.70 2.64 -6.02
C ASP A 83 3.72 1.28 -5.27
N PRO A 84 2.62 0.51 -5.28
CA PRO A 84 2.59 -0.78 -4.60
C PRO A 84 3.50 -1.83 -5.26
N LEU A 85 3.80 -1.69 -6.54
CA LEU A 85 4.54 -2.70 -7.31
C LEU A 85 6.05 -2.58 -7.13
N ASN A 86 6.56 -1.39 -6.78
CA ASN A 86 7.98 -1.16 -6.57
C ASN A 86 8.32 -1.25 -5.07
N PRO A 87 8.97 -2.33 -4.57
CA PRO A 87 9.24 -2.49 -3.14
C PRO A 87 10.18 -1.41 -2.58
N SER A 88 11.06 -0.84 -3.41
CA SER A 88 12.00 0.22 -3.04
C SER A 88 11.37 1.62 -3.03
N ASP A 89 10.11 1.76 -3.47
CA ASP A 89 9.42 3.04 -3.39
C ASP A 89 8.97 3.34 -1.96
N MET A 90 9.48 4.46 -1.44
CA MET A 90 9.16 5.02 -0.12
C MET A 90 7.86 5.83 -0.13
N GLY A 91 7.23 5.97 -1.30
CA GLY A 91 6.11 6.85 -1.54
C GLY A 91 6.54 8.31 -1.74
N PHE A 92 5.58 9.11 -2.17
CA PHE A 92 5.72 10.55 -2.40
C PHE A 92 4.71 11.29 -1.55
N LEU A 93 5.18 12.29 -0.80
CA LEU A 93 4.34 13.19 -0.01
C LEU A 93 4.56 14.63 -0.46
N GLY A 94 3.52 15.22 -1.06
CA GLY A 94 3.48 16.60 -1.53
C GLY A 94 2.34 17.42 -0.93
N GLY A 95 2.13 18.63 -1.46
CA GLY A 95 1.12 19.59 -0.99
C GLY A 95 1.72 20.75 -0.22
N SER A 96 0.94 21.44 0.62
CA SER A 96 1.40 22.55 1.45
C SER A 96 2.31 22.08 2.59
N VAL A 97 3.21 22.95 3.07
CA VAL A 97 4.14 22.63 4.16
C VAL A 97 3.40 22.11 5.39
N ALA A 98 2.38 22.84 5.86
CA ALA A 98 1.63 22.45 7.06
C ALA A 98 0.86 21.13 6.87
N GLY A 99 0.32 20.87 5.68
CA GLY A 99 -0.35 19.61 5.37
C GLY A 99 0.60 18.41 5.42
N ARG A 100 1.82 18.57 4.89
CA ARG A 100 2.86 17.52 4.94
C ARG A 100 3.33 17.24 6.36
N GLU A 101 3.59 18.28 7.15
CA GLU A 101 4.02 18.12 8.55
C GLU A 101 2.92 17.53 9.44
N PHE A 102 1.67 17.96 9.25
CA PHE A 102 0.53 17.35 9.93
C PHE A 102 0.47 15.84 9.67
N TRP A 103 0.57 15.42 8.39
CA TRP A 103 0.59 14.00 8.06
C TRP A 103 1.76 13.24 8.67
N ARG A 104 2.96 13.86 8.76
CA ARG A 104 4.13 13.24 9.40
C ARG A 104 3.97 13.08 10.90
N GLY A 105 3.34 14.06 11.56
CA GLY A 105 3.08 14.03 13.01
C GLY A 105 1.94 13.11 13.43
N MET A 106 1.08 12.66 12.50
CA MET A 106 0.02 11.71 12.81
C MET A 106 0.60 10.35 13.20
N ARG A 107 0.03 9.73 14.25
CA ARG A 107 0.33 8.33 14.60
C ARG A 107 -0.09 7.43 13.44
N ASN A 108 0.83 6.62 12.93
CA ASN A 108 0.68 5.84 11.70
C ASN A 108 0.53 6.70 10.42
N GLY A 109 0.91 7.97 10.46
CA GLY A 109 1.14 8.80 9.29
C GLY A 109 2.59 8.70 8.80
N GLY A 110 3.04 9.72 8.08
CA GLY A 110 4.41 9.79 7.54
C GLY A 110 4.78 8.57 6.69
N GLU A 111 6.03 8.10 6.85
CA GLU A 111 6.57 6.95 6.13
C GLU A 111 5.90 5.62 6.54
N ALA A 112 5.65 5.43 7.84
CA ALA A 112 4.97 4.24 8.35
C ALA A 112 3.54 4.12 7.78
N GLY A 113 2.82 5.24 7.71
CA GLY A 113 1.51 5.33 7.08
C GLY A 113 1.54 5.03 5.59
N ALA A 114 2.53 5.57 4.87
CA ALA A 114 2.73 5.25 3.46
C ALA A 114 2.97 3.76 3.23
N LYS A 115 3.81 3.11 4.05
CA LYS A 115 4.06 1.66 4.01
C LYS A 115 2.78 0.85 4.32
N SER A 116 2.04 1.25 5.35
CA SER A 116 0.76 0.61 5.71
C SER A 116 -0.25 0.69 4.57
N PHE A 117 -0.38 1.87 3.96
CA PHE A 117 -1.25 2.10 2.81
C PHE A 117 -0.83 1.26 1.59
N LYS A 118 0.49 1.16 1.33
CA LYS A 118 1.04 0.26 0.31
C LYS A 118 0.59 -1.18 0.48
N HIS A 119 0.75 -1.72 1.68
CA HIS A 119 0.34 -3.09 2.01
C HIS A 119 -1.16 -3.29 1.86
N TYR A 120 -1.96 -2.29 2.23
CA TYR A 120 -3.40 -2.30 1.99
C TYR A 120 -3.72 -2.44 0.50
N CYS A 121 -3.08 -1.63 -0.36
CA CYS A 121 -3.28 -1.69 -1.81
C CYS A 121 -2.87 -3.05 -2.40
N LEU A 122 -1.73 -3.60 -1.99
CA LEU A 122 -1.27 -4.93 -2.44
C LEU A 122 -2.31 -6.02 -2.12
N ARG A 123 -2.84 -6.02 -0.89
CA ARG A 123 -3.87 -6.98 -0.47
C ARG A 123 -5.18 -6.83 -1.27
N ASP A 124 -5.59 -5.60 -1.54
CA ASP A 124 -6.81 -5.32 -2.30
C ASP A 124 -6.67 -5.79 -3.76
N MET A 125 -5.50 -5.57 -4.36
CA MET A 125 -5.17 -6.05 -5.71
C MET A 125 -5.15 -7.58 -5.79
N GLU A 126 -4.57 -8.28 -4.82
CA GLU A 126 -4.61 -9.75 -4.73
C GLU A 126 -6.04 -10.27 -4.61
N SER A 127 -6.89 -9.59 -3.83
CA SER A 127 -8.29 -9.99 -3.64
C SER A 127 -9.19 -9.76 -4.85
N SER A 128 -8.79 -8.86 -5.75
CA SER A 128 -9.54 -8.47 -6.94
C SER A 128 -9.23 -9.34 -8.16
N GLN A 129 -8.28 -10.28 -8.08
CA GLN A 129 -8.11 -11.27 -9.14
C GLN A 129 -9.32 -12.22 -9.11
N PRO A 130 -10.15 -12.24 -10.17
CA PRO A 130 -11.29 -13.15 -10.23
C PRO A 130 -10.74 -14.57 -10.16
N ALA A 131 -11.06 -15.27 -9.07
CA ALA A 131 -10.76 -16.68 -8.90
C ALA A 131 -11.21 -17.39 -10.18
N SER A 132 -10.24 -17.91 -10.94
CA SER A 132 -10.51 -18.64 -12.16
C SER A 132 -11.45 -19.78 -11.78
N THR A 133 -12.70 -19.67 -12.20
CA THR A 133 -13.80 -20.55 -11.86
C THR A 133 -13.48 -21.97 -12.32
N ILE A 134 -12.88 -22.78 -11.45
CA ILE A 134 -12.98 -24.23 -11.56
C ILE A 134 -14.28 -24.59 -10.84
N ASN A 135 -15.28 -24.90 -11.66
CA ASN A 135 -16.61 -25.35 -11.28
C ASN A 135 -16.58 -26.32 -10.11
N ARG A 136 -17.27 -25.98 -9.02
CA ARG A 136 -17.74 -26.98 -8.06
C ARG A 136 -19.16 -26.62 -7.64
N GLU A 137 -20.05 -27.56 -7.94
CA GLU A 137 -21.50 -27.45 -7.92
C GLU A 137 -22.10 -27.12 -6.56
N GLU A 138 -23.25 -26.46 -6.67
CA GLU A 138 -23.99 -25.71 -5.66
C GLU A 138 -24.80 -26.59 -4.70
N GLY A 139 -24.90 -26.15 -3.44
CA GLY A 139 -25.91 -26.60 -2.49
C GLY A 139 -26.58 -25.37 -1.84
N PRO A 140 -27.92 -25.30 -1.73
CA PRO A 140 -28.62 -24.08 -1.36
C PRO A 140 -28.74 -23.93 0.16
N SER A 141 -28.36 -22.77 0.71
CA SER A 141 -28.76 -22.36 2.06
C SER A 141 -29.19 -20.89 2.13
N SER A 142 -30.36 -20.75 2.75
CA SER A 142 -31.06 -19.61 3.33
C SER A 142 -30.32 -18.31 3.65
N ARG A 143 -30.99 -17.21 3.30
CA ARG A 143 -30.78 -15.82 3.76
C ARG A 143 -31.15 -15.68 5.26
N ALA A 144 -30.29 -15.05 6.06
CA ALA A 144 -30.70 -14.14 7.14
C ALA A 144 -29.51 -13.37 7.77
N SER A 145 -29.80 -12.11 8.10
CA SER A 145 -29.17 -11.24 9.12
C SER A 145 -27.73 -10.73 8.94
N SER A 146 -27.65 -9.40 8.81
CA SER A 146 -26.50 -8.54 9.04
C SER A 146 -26.01 -8.61 10.50
N LEU A 147 -24.73 -8.96 10.70
CA LEU A 147 -24.01 -8.92 11.98
C LEU A 147 -22.57 -8.40 11.77
N PRO A 148 -21.91 -7.86 12.82
CA PRO A 148 -20.76 -6.97 12.72
C PRO A 148 -19.43 -7.71 12.49
N ALA A 149 -18.50 -6.96 11.89
CA ALA A 149 -17.06 -7.18 11.81
C ALA A 149 -16.59 -8.65 11.61
N LYS A 150 -16.31 -8.95 10.33
CA LYS A 150 -15.65 -10.17 9.87
C LYS A 150 -14.48 -10.54 10.78
N THR A 151 -14.57 -11.77 11.29
CA THR A 151 -13.57 -12.50 12.04
C THR A 151 -12.17 -12.24 11.50
N THR A 152 -11.34 -11.56 12.29
CA THR A 152 -9.90 -11.58 12.08
C THR A 152 -9.43 -13.03 12.07
N PRO A 153 -8.59 -13.44 11.10
CA PRO A 153 -8.12 -14.81 11.01
C PRO A 153 -7.41 -15.17 12.32
N ALA A 154 -7.53 -16.42 12.80
CA ALA A 154 -6.97 -16.87 14.08
C ALA A 154 -5.45 -16.59 14.26
N LYS A 155 -4.72 -16.36 13.15
CA LYS A 155 -3.33 -15.87 13.15
C LYS A 155 -3.21 -14.48 13.81
N SER A 156 -4.19 -13.60 13.60
CA SER A 156 -4.28 -12.26 14.20
C SER A 156 -4.38 -12.33 15.73
N ILE A 157 -5.19 -13.25 16.27
CA ILE A 157 -5.44 -13.33 17.71
C ILE A 157 -4.17 -13.68 18.47
N LYS A 158 -3.37 -14.61 17.94
CA LYS A 158 -2.09 -14.97 18.56
C LYS A 158 -1.16 -13.76 18.60
N THR A 159 -0.93 -13.11 17.46
CA THR A 159 -0.04 -11.94 17.36
C THR A 159 -0.49 -10.82 18.30
N GLU A 160 -1.77 -10.48 18.29
CA GLU A 160 -2.35 -9.44 19.15
C GLU A 160 -2.20 -9.78 20.65
N LEU A 161 -2.39 -11.05 21.03
CA LEU A 161 -2.15 -11.49 22.41
C LEU A 161 -0.69 -11.34 22.82
N TYR A 162 0.27 -11.75 21.98
CA TYR A 162 1.70 -11.58 22.29
C TYR A 162 2.08 -10.10 22.41
N GLU A 163 1.59 -9.25 21.51
CA GLU A 163 1.88 -7.81 21.54
C GLU A 163 1.31 -7.14 22.78
N ASN A 164 0.04 -7.39 23.11
CA ASN A 164 -0.58 -6.80 24.30
C ASN A 164 0.07 -7.28 25.59
N VAL A 165 0.43 -8.57 25.69
CA VAL A 165 1.15 -9.10 26.86
C VAL A 165 2.54 -8.47 27.00
N ARG A 166 3.30 -8.35 25.91
CA ARG A 166 4.61 -7.65 25.94
C ARG A 166 4.46 -6.19 26.33
N LYS A 167 3.47 -5.48 25.77
CA LYS A 167 3.18 -4.08 26.11
C LYS A 167 2.84 -3.93 27.59
N ALA A 168 1.94 -4.76 28.11
CA ALA A 168 1.53 -4.73 29.51
C ALA A 168 2.69 -5.08 30.46
N LEU A 169 3.51 -6.07 30.13
CA LEU A 169 4.69 -6.46 30.91
C LEU A 169 5.72 -5.32 30.98
N ARG A 170 6.08 -4.74 29.83
CA ARG A 170 7.08 -3.66 29.76
C ARG A 170 6.59 -2.40 30.46
N SER A 171 5.29 -2.10 30.34
CA SER A 171 4.65 -1.00 31.07
C SER A 171 4.72 -1.22 32.59
N ALA A 172 4.33 -2.41 33.08
CA ALA A 172 4.33 -2.69 34.50
C ALA A 172 5.74 -2.77 35.11
N SER A 173 6.69 -3.40 34.39
CA SER A 173 8.08 -3.57 34.86
C SER A 173 8.96 -2.34 34.67
N GLY A 174 8.62 -1.45 33.74
CA GLY A 174 9.50 -0.35 33.32
C GLY A 174 10.71 -0.77 32.48
N ILE A 175 10.83 -2.05 32.12
CA ILE A 175 11.99 -2.59 31.38
C ILE A 175 11.60 -2.82 29.93
N ARG A 176 12.19 -2.05 28.99
CA ARG A 176 11.90 -2.10 27.54
C ARG A 176 12.07 -3.50 26.93
N ASN A 177 13.02 -4.28 27.44
CA ASN A 177 13.37 -5.61 26.94
C ASN A 177 12.80 -6.75 27.80
N ALA A 178 11.86 -6.46 28.71
CA ALA A 178 11.20 -7.51 29.48
C ALA A 178 10.43 -8.46 28.55
N GLU A 179 10.64 -9.76 28.76
CA GLU A 179 9.95 -10.82 28.04
C GLU A 179 9.50 -11.92 29.01
N MET A 180 8.28 -12.41 28.83
CA MET A 180 7.71 -13.47 29.65
C MET A 180 7.90 -14.83 28.98
N LYS A 181 8.38 -15.81 29.75
CA LYS A 181 8.28 -17.22 29.37
C LYS A 181 6.92 -17.76 29.79
N TRP A 182 6.08 -18.08 28.82
CA TRP A 182 4.71 -18.56 29.03
C TRP A 182 4.59 -19.83 29.89
N THR A 183 5.63 -20.67 29.94
CA THR A 183 5.64 -21.90 30.73
C THR A 183 5.95 -21.67 32.20
N ASN A 184 6.53 -20.52 32.56
CA ASN A 184 7.01 -20.22 33.91
C ASN A 184 6.72 -18.75 34.26
N PRO A 185 5.44 -18.37 34.40
CA PRO A 185 5.07 -16.99 34.73
C PRO A 185 5.61 -16.55 36.09
N GLU A 186 5.91 -17.47 37.01
CA GLU A 186 6.56 -17.16 38.30
C GLU A 186 7.98 -16.59 38.17
N ARG A 187 8.65 -16.72 37.02
CA ARG A 187 10.00 -16.14 36.84
C ARG A 187 10.00 -14.63 36.57
N LEU A 188 8.82 -14.02 36.50
CA LEU A 188 8.69 -12.57 36.31
C LEU A 188 9.17 -11.76 37.52
N ASP A 189 9.36 -12.40 38.67
CA ASP A 189 9.97 -11.81 39.85
C ASP A 189 11.35 -11.19 39.56
N ALA A 190 12.09 -11.71 38.56
CA ALA A 190 13.35 -11.14 38.10
C ALA A 190 13.21 -9.72 37.52
N TYR A 191 12.00 -9.38 37.04
CA TYR A 191 11.65 -8.04 36.55
C TYR A 191 10.85 -7.23 37.60
N GLY A 192 10.76 -7.73 38.83
CA GLY A 192 10.02 -7.07 39.92
C GLY A 192 8.50 -7.04 39.72
N VAL A 193 7.95 -7.89 38.85
CA VAL A 193 6.51 -7.97 38.58
C VAL A 193 6.00 -9.39 38.66
N ARG A 194 4.71 -9.57 38.95
CA ARG A 194 4.01 -10.85 38.88
C ARG A 194 2.77 -10.73 38.01
N LEU A 195 2.37 -11.82 37.37
CA LEU A 195 1.12 -11.90 36.62
C LEU A 195 -0.02 -12.30 37.56
N VAL A 196 -1.10 -11.51 37.59
CA VAL A 196 -2.28 -11.73 38.43
C VAL A 196 -3.51 -11.90 37.56
N GLY A 197 -4.46 -12.72 38.02
CA GLY A 197 -5.75 -12.92 37.35
C GLY A 197 -5.69 -13.81 36.11
N TRP A 198 -4.74 -14.75 36.08
CA TRP A 198 -4.74 -15.80 35.06
C TRP A 198 -6.02 -16.65 35.18
N PRO A 199 -6.80 -16.85 34.10
CA PRO A 199 -8.05 -17.60 34.18
C PRO A 199 -7.79 -19.07 34.47
N SER A 200 -8.48 -19.63 35.48
CA SER A 200 -8.32 -21.02 35.93
C SER A 200 -8.71 -22.07 34.89
N SER A 201 -9.51 -21.69 33.89
CA SER A 201 -9.90 -22.55 32.77
C SER A 201 -8.80 -22.71 31.70
N VAL A 202 -7.77 -21.86 31.70
CA VAL A 202 -6.72 -21.86 30.67
C VAL A 202 -5.41 -22.41 31.26
N PRO A 203 -4.82 -23.46 30.69
CA PRO A 203 -3.54 -23.97 31.17
C PRO A 203 -2.41 -22.97 30.91
N ALA A 204 -1.45 -22.87 31.85
CA ALA A 204 -0.26 -22.03 31.75
C ALA A 204 0.74 -22.63 30.74
N GLN A 205 0.41 -22.52 29.46
CA GLN A 205 1.20 -23.00 28.33
C GLN A 205 1.39 -21.91 27.28
N ASN A 206 2.25 -22.18 26.30
CA ASN A 206 2.51 -21.25 25.21
C ASN A 206 1.23 -21.00 24.37
N PRO A 207 0.84 -19.74 24.07
CA PRO A 207 -0.33 -19.44 23.23
C PRO A 207 -0.32 -20.12 21.86
N SER A 208 0.87 -20.51 21.38
CA SER A 208 1.02 -21.30 20.16
C SER A 208 0.40 -22.71 20.27
N THR A 209 0.45 -23.34 21.45
CA THR A 209 -0.11 -24.68 21.75
C THR A 209 -1.55 -24.64 22.23
N LEU A 210 -2.03 -23.49 22.69
CA LEU A 210 -3.40 -23.31 23.15
C LEU A 210 -4.43 -23.32 22.00
N LYS A 211 -5.65 -23.77 22.33
CA LYS A 211 -6.81 -23.67 21.44
C LYS A 211 -7.20 -22.19 21.25
N THR A 212 -7.74 -21.85 20.08
CA THR A 212 -8.11 -20.46 19.72
C THR A 212 -9.03 -19.78 20.75
N HIS A 213 -9.98 -20.52 21.32
CA HIS A 213 -10.90 -19.95 22.32
C HIS A 213 -10.19 -19.58 23.63
N HIS A 214 -9.16 -20.33 24.06
CA HIS A 214 -8.33 -19.97 25.21
C HIS A 214 -7.54 -18.68 24.93
N ASN A 215 -6.94 -18.56 23.74
CA ASN A 215 -6.21 -17.35 23.36
C ASN A 215 -7.14 -16.12 23.34
N LYS A 216 -8.38 -16.29 22.87
CA LYS A 216 -9.38 -15.22 22.91
C LYS A 216 -9.75 -14.83 24.34
N LEU A 217 -9.95 -15.80 25.23
CA LEU A 217 -10.25 -15.55 26.64
C LEU A 217 -9.11 -14.81 27.35
N LEU A 218 -7.85 -15.19 27.08
CA LEU A 218 -6.68 -14.49 27.64
C LEU A 218 -6.61 -13.03 27.16
N LEU A 219 -6.86 -12.79 25.87
CA LEU A 219 -6.87 -11.45 25.30
C LEU A 219 -7.97 -10.59 25.93
N GLU A 220 -9.18 -11.13 26.07
CA GLU A 220 -10.31 -10.48 26.72
C GLU A 220 -10.01 -10.17 28.20
N CYS A 221 -9.43 -11.12 28.93
CA CYS A 221 -9.04 -10.92 30.33
C CYS A 221 -8.02 -9.79 30.49
N LEU A 222 -7.05 -9.68 29.57
CA LEU A 222 -6.05 -8.62 29.55
C LEU A 222 -6.66 -7.26 29.22
N GLN A 223 -7.53 -7.20 28.21
CA GLN A 223 -8.23 -5.97 27.81
C GLN A 223 -9.16 -5.45 28.91
N ASN A 224 -9.83 -6.36 29.62
CA ASN A 224 -10.71 -6.02 30.74
C ASN A 224 -9.95 -5.73 32.05
N GLY A 225 -8.62 -5.87 32.07
CA GLY A 225 -7.79 -5.67 33.27
C GLY A 225 -7.96 -6.72 34.37
N THR A 226 -8.69 -7.80 34.09
CA THR A 226 -8.82 -8.95 35.00
C THR A 226 -7.52 -9.73 35.08
N MET A 227 -6.83 -9.92 33.95
CA MET A 227 -5.45 -10.39 33.89
C MET A 227 -4.53 -9.18 33.71
N ARG A 228 -3.54 -9.01 34.60
CA ARG A 228 -2.61 -7.87 34.57
C ARG A 228 -1.29 -8.17 35.28
N PHE A 229 -0.27 -7.36 35.02
CA PHE A 229 1.01 -7.41 35.73
C PHE A 229 1.00 -6.45 36.92
N GLU A 230 1.38 -6.92 38.10
CA GLU A 230 1.50 -6.13 39.34
C GLU A 230 2.97 -6.08 39.78
N ARG A 231 3.46 -4.90 40.21
CA ARG A 231 4.80 -4.77 40.80
C ARG A 231 4.84 -5.44 42.17
N LEU A 232 5.86 -6.25 42.43
CA LEU A 232 6.06 -6.98 43.69
C LEU A 232 6.51 -6.06 44.83
N HIS A 233 7.35 -5.09 44.50
CA HIS A 233 7.82 -4.06 45.41
C HIS A 233 7.26 -2.73 44.94
N PRO A 234 6.07 -2.32 45.42
CA PRO A 234 5.65 -0.95 45.24
C PRO A 234 6.69 -0.08 45.95
N THR A 235 7.52 0.63 45.18
CA THR A 235 8.49 1.56 45.73
C THR A 235 7.70 2.58 46.54
N PRO A 236 7.81 2.60 47.89
CA PRO A 236 7.02 3.49 48.73
C PRO A 236 7.46 4.92 48.44
N GLY A 237 6.73 5.62 47.57
CA GLY A 237 7.09 6.94 47.07
C GLY A 237 6.65 7.26 45.64
N GLU A 238 6.26 6.27 44.83
CA GLU A 238 5.70 6.49 43.47
C GLU A 238 4.16 6.38 43.43
N ASP A 239 3.50 6.54 44.58
CA ASP A 239 2.05 6.49 44.60
C ASP A 239 1.50 7.78 43.96
N ASN A 240 0.87 7.61 42.80
CA ASN A 240 -0.19 8.46 42.25
C ASN A 240 0.17 9.51 41.18
N TYR A 241 1.13 9.22 40.29
CA TYR A 241 1.01 9.78 38.93
C TYR A 241 0.09 8.85 38.14
N ASN A 242 -1.22 9.15 38.19
CA ASN A 242 -2.14 8.78 37.12
C ASN A 242 -1.56 9.40 35.84
N VAL A 243 -0.76 8.63 35.11
CA VAL A 243 -0.37 8.97 33.75
C VAL A 243 -1.64 8.81 32.92
N ASP A 244 -2.43 9.87 32.92
CA ASP A 244 -3.32 10.20 31.83
C ASP A 244 -2.52 10.06 30.54
N GLU A 245 -3.03 9.28 29.58
CA GLU A 245 -2.41 8.97 28.29
C GLU A 245 -2.31 10.26 27.45
N GLY A 246 -1.42 11.16 27.84
CA GLY A 246 -1.28 12.51 27.33
C GLY A 246 0.18 12.83 27.03
N ASN A 247 0.67 12.29 25.91
CA ASN A 247 1.64 12.95 25.04
C ASN A 247 2.84 13.64 25.73
N VAL A 248 3.71 12.87 26.39
CA VAL A 248 5.03 13.38 26.79
C VAL A 248 6.01 13.12 25.64
N VAL A 249 6.34 14.21 24.95
CA VAL A 249 7.43 14.28 23.99
C VAL A 249 8.73 14.21 24.80
N ASP A 250 9.35 13.04 24.83
CA ASP A 250 10.63 12.83 25.51
C ASP A 250 11.75 13.32 24.59
N GLU A 251 12.14 14.58 24.82
CA GLU A 251 13.27 15.27 24.21
C GLU A 251 14.52 15.03 25.07
N LEU A 252 15.05 13.80 25.05
CA LEU A 252 16.42 13.53 25.52
C LEU A 252 17.09 12.55 24.56
N GLY A 253 18.11 13.07 23.86
CA GLY A 253 18.80 12.40 22.77
C GLY A 253 19.36 11.04 23.14
N GLU A 254 18.79 9.99 22.57
CA GLU A 254 19.41 8.68 22.43
C GLU A 254 20.27 8.68 21.15
N VAL A 255 21.58 8.53 21.34
CA VAL A 255 22.49 8.07 20.30
C VAL A 255 22.03 6.67 19.89
N ASP A 256 21.43 6.54 18.72
CA ASP A 256 21.00 5.26 18.16
C ASP A 256 22.20 4.31 18.03
N ASP A 257 22.29 3.37 18.97
CA ASP A 257 23.23 2.24 18.94
C ASP A 257 22.67 1.17 17.97
N PHE A 258 23.15 1.21 16.73
CA PHE A 258 22.78 0.33 15.61
C PHE A 258 23.41 -1.08 15.69
N SER A 259 23.78 -1.57 16.87
CA SER A 259 24.45 -2.88 17.06
C SER A 259 23.61 -4.13 16.71
N TRP A 260 22.37 -3.96 16.28
CA TRP A 260 21.41 -5.02 15.91
C TRP A 260 21.30 -5.24 14.39
N ALA A 261 21.85 -4.32 13.59
CA ALA A 261 21.61 -4.27 12.14
C ALA A 261 22.64 -5.06 11.31
N TYR A 262 23.52 -5.84 11.94
CA TYR A 262 24.55 -6.63 11.26
C TYR A 262 24.42 -8.12 11.61
N ASP A 263 23.63 -8.86 10.84
CA ASP A 263 23.75 -10.32 10.74
C ASP A 263 24.85 -10.63 9.71
N ALA A 264 26.06 -10.93 10.18
CA ALA A 264 27.19 -11.28 9.33
C ALA A 264 27.21 -12.76 8.88
N ASP A 265 26.30 -13.61 9.38
CA ASP A 265 26.38 -15.06 9.20
C ASP A 265 25.17 -15.66 8.44
N GLY A 266 24.91 -15.14 7.24
CA GLY A 266 24.14 -15.85 6.20
C GLY A 266 24.93 -17.02 5.61
N GLY A 267 25.45 -17.91 6.46
CA GLY A 267 26.25 -19.09 6.11
C GLY A 267 25.37 -20.24 5.64
N ASP A 268 25.51 -20.54 4.35
CA ASP A 268 25.00 -21.69 3.62
C ASP A 268 25.13 -23.01 4.40
N SER A 269 24.01 -23.67 4.68
CA SER A 269 23.97 -25.01 5.28
C SER A 269 23.18 -25.95 4.38
N VAL A 270 23.87 -26.45 3.36
CA VAL A 270 23.48 -27.62 2.56
C VAL A 270 23.56 -28.88 3.42
N SER A 271 22.43 -29.57 3.58
CA SER A 271 22.27 -30.99 3.97
C SER A 271 20.77 -31.31 3.80
N GLY A 272 20.24 -32.33 3.13
CA GLY A 272 20.77 -33.60 2.65
C GLY A 272 19.75 -34.71 2.95
N ASN A 273 18.99 -35.15 1.93
CA ASN A 273 18.48 -36.51 1.66
C ASN A 273 17.34 -37.23 2.45
N VAL A 274 16.73 -38.18 1.69
CA VAL A 274 15.85 -39.36 1.97
C VAL A 274 14.34 -39.10 2.20
N VAL A 275 13.31 -39.80 1.66
CA VAL A 275 13.09 -41.17 1.12
C VAL A 275 11.91 -41.19 0.11
N GLN A 276 11.95 -42.14 -0.83
CA GLN A 276 10.90 -42.68 -1.72
C GLN A 276 9.54 -42.98 -1.05
N ASP A 277 8.43 -42.92 -1.82
CA ASP A 277 7.70 -44.17 -2.13
C ASP A 277 6.71 -44.08 -3.31
N HIS A 278 6.74 -45.16 -4.08
CA HIS A 278 5.93 -45.58 -5.22
C HIS A 278 4.49 -45.93 -4.78
N VAL A 279 3.45 -45.61 -5.58
CA VAL A 279 2.42 -46.60 -5.99
C VAL A 279 1.83 -46.20 -7.35
N LEU A 280 1.91 -47.16 -8.25
CA LEU A 280 1.37 -47.27 -9.61
C LEU A 280 0.04 -48.06 -9.54
N LEU A 281 -0.96 -47.75 -10.39
CA LEU A 281 -2.11 -48.59 -10.84
C LEU A 281 -3.21 -47.64 -11.37
N GLN A 282 -3.98 -47.88 -12.42
CA GLN A 282 -3.99 -48.78 -13.57
C GLN A 282 -5.14 -48.27 -14.46
N ALA A 283 -4.96 -48.25 -15.78
CA ALA A 283 -6.02 -47.92 -16.74
C ALA A 283 -7.01 -49.07 -16.91
N PRO A 284 -8.23 -48.77 -17.42
CA PRO A 284 -8.71 -49.54 -18.56
C PRO A 284 -9.35 -48.68 -19.67
N GLU A 285 -8.98 -49.02 -20.90
CA GLU A 285 -9.61 -48.76 -22.20
C GLU A 285 -10.95 -49.55 -22.36
N PRO A 286 -11.62 -49.57 -23.53
CA PRO A 286 -12.26 -48.49 -24.28
C PRO A 286 -13.75 -48.82 -24.58
N TYR A 287 -14.56 -47.84 -25.00
CA TYR A 287 -15.84 -48.14 -25.69
C TYR A 287 -16.07 -47.24 -26.90
N GLN A 288 -16.39 -47.91 -28.01
CA GLN A 288 -16.61 -47.40 -29.36
C GLN A 288 -18.04 -46.89 -29.59
N SER A 289 -18.18 -45.97 -30.56
CA SER A 289 -19.33 -45.70 -31.44
C SER A 289 -20.61 -45.16 -30.77
N ASN A 290 -21.34 -44.17 -31.28
CA ASN A 290 -21.76 -43.92 -32.67
C ASN A 290 -22.34 -42.46 -32.80
N PRO A 291 -23.00 -42.02 -33.90
CA PRO A 291 -22.63 -40.78 -34.59
C PRO A 291 -23.74 -39.70 -34.60
N HIS A 292 -23.42 -38.59 -35.27
CA HIS A 292 -24.37 -37.74 -35.99
C HIS A 292 -25.24 -36.76 -35.18
N MET A 293 -24.80 -35.50 -35.13
CA MET A 293 -25.68 -34.33 -35.13
C MET A 293 -24.92 -33.16 -35.76
N GLN A 294 -25.24 -32.90 -37.02
CA GLN A 294 -24.86 -31.69 -37.73
C GLN A 294 -25.55 -30.50 -37.07
N TYR A 295 -24.78 -29.55 -36.55
CA TYR A 295 -25.27 -28.18 -36.38
C TYR A 295 -24.35 -27.21 -37.12
N LEU A 296 -25.00 -26.50 -38.05
CA LEU A 296 -24.46 -25.45 -38.88
C LEU A 296 -23.82 -24.34 -38.03
N LEU A 297 -22.52 -24.14 -38.23
CA LEU A 297 -21.83 -22.91 -37.87
C LEU A 297 -22.19 -21.81 -38.88
N PRO A 298 -22.51 -20.57 -38.45
CA PRO A 298 -22.53 -19.45 -39.37
C PRO A 298 -21.09 -19.11 -39.80
N HIS A 299 -20.93 -18.99 -41.11
CA HIS A 299 -19.77 -18.46 -41.81
C HIS A 299 -19.04 -17.35 -41.03
N GLN A 300 -17.79 -17.62 -40.63
CA GLN A 300 -16.82 -16.54 -40.45
C GLN A 300 -16.49 -15.98 -41.84
N SER A 301 -17.12 -14.85 -42.18
CA SER A 301 -16.64 -14.03 -43.27
C SER A 301 -15.32 -13.40 -42.84
N ASN A 302 -14.23 -13.79 -43.50
CA ASN A 302 -12.95 -13.08 -43.47
C ASN A 302 -13.15 -11.65 -44.01
N GLY A 303 -13.59 -10.76 -43.13
CA GLY A 303 -13.60 -9.32 -43.34
C GLY A 303 -12.23 -8.76 -43.03
N ASN A 304 -11.35 -8.79 -44.02
CA ASN A 304 -10.08 -8.10 -44.03
C ASN A 304 -10.36 -6.58 -43.98
N LEU A 305 -10.60 -6.04 -42.78
CA LEU A 305 -10.72 -4.60 -42.53
C LEU A 305 -9.31 -4.00 -42.60
N ARG A 306 -8.92 -3.78 -43.85
CA ARG A 306 -7.88 -2.87 -44.28
C ARG A 306 -8.19 -1.50 -43.64
N CYS A 307 -7.55 -1.19 -42.52
CA CYS A 307 -7.48 0.16 -41.96
C CYS A 307 -6.83 1.06 -43.03
N LYS A 308 -7.66 1.64 -43.91
CA LYS A 308 -7.23 2.68 -44.83
C LYS A 308 -7.08 3.96 -44.01
N ASN A 309 -5.84 4.42 -43.92
CA ASN A 309 -5.44 5.82 -43.86
C ASN A 309 -6.18 6.69 -42.84
N LEU A 310 -5.78 6.58 -41.57
CA LEU A 310 -5.85 7.75 -40.70
C LEU A 310 -4.78 8.76 -41.17
N PRO A 311 -5.13 10.04 -41.39
CA PRO A 311 -4.18 11.05 -41.81
C PRO A 311 -3.13 11.27 -40.72
N SER A 312 -1.86 11.22 -41.10
CA SER A 312 -0.74 11.61 -40.25
C SER A 312 -0.92 13.07 -39.80
N PRO A 313 -0.50 13.44 -38.58
CA PRO A 313 -0.63 14.80 -38.09
C PRO A 313 0.17 15.78 -38.96
N PRO A 314 -0.35 16.99 -39.25
CA PRO A 314 0.36 17.97 -40.04
C PRO A 314 1.63 18.42 -39.31
N THR A 315 2.78 18.25 -39.97
CA THR A 315 4.07 18.76 -39.52
C THR A 315 4.06 20.28 -39.70
N MET A 316 3.74 21.02 -38.64
CA MET A 316 3.78 22.48 -38.63
C MET A 316 5.24 22.95 -38.56
N THR A 317 5.86 23.21 -39.71
CA THR A 317 7.15 23.91 -39.79
C THR A 317 6.97 25.37 -39.40
N SER A 318 7.38 25.73 -38.20
CA SER A 318 7.38 27.11 -37.70
C SER A 318 8.49 27.93 -38.39
N SER A 319 8.15 28.63 -39.47
CA SER A 319 8.99 29.70 -40.02
C SER A 319 8.84 30.95 -39.16
N ARG A 320 9.71 31.10 -38.16
CA ARG A 320 9.87 32.37 -37.40
C ARG A 320 10.61 33.40 -38.26
N LYS A 321 9.84 34.32 -38.85
CA LYS A 321 10.34 35.56 -39.45
C LYS A 321 10.79 36.49 -38.31
N ARG A 322 12.10 36.68 -38.13
CA ARG A 322 12.66 37.65 -37.17
C ARG A 322 12.39 39.09 -37.64
N PRO A 323 11.97 40.02 -36.75
CA PRO A 323 11.95 41.44 -37.10
C PRO A 323 13.37 42.00 -37.10
N ARG A 324 13.68 42.79 -38.15
CA ARG A 324 14.90 43.59 -38.27
C ARG A 324 14.91 44.68 -37.20
N SER A 325 15.92 44.67 -36.34
CA SER A 325 16.30 45.80 -35.48
C SER A 325 16.85 46.93 -36.36
N GLY A 326 16.19 48.09 -36.33
CA GLY A 326 16.70 49.33 -36.91
C GLY A 326 17.74 49.97 -35.99
N SER A 327 18.89 50.33 -36.55
CA SER A 327 19.93 51.14 -35.91
C SER A 327 19.49 52.60 -35.83
N PRO A 328 19.74 53.32 -34.72
CA PRO A 328 19.67 54.78 -34.71
C PRO A 328 20.93 55.38 -35.36
N GLY A 329 20.70 56.30 -36.29
CA GLY A 329 21.75 57.06 -36.97
C GLY A 329 22.40 58.08 -36.04
N ALA A 330 23.72 58.20 -36.19
CA ALA A 330 24.50 59.32 -35.71
C ALA A 330 24.16 60.58 -36.52
N GLN A 331 23.89 61.67 -35.83
CA GLN A 331 24.03 63.02 -36.38
C GLN A 331 25.08 63.75 -35.56
N ASP A 332 26.26 63.84 -36.15
CA ASP A 332 27.17 64.96 -35.96
C ASP A 332 26.54 66.19 -36.62
N ASP A 333 26.52 67.33 -35.93
CA ASP A 333 26.64 68.61 -36.61
C ASP A 333 27.29 69.64 -35.68
N LEU A 334 28.52 70.00 -36.06
CA LEU A 334 29.27 71.16 -35.62
C LEU A 334 28.87 72.35 -36.50
N ARG A 335 28.40 73.44 -35.89
CA ARG A 335 28.86 74.82 -36.17
C ARG A 335 28.36 75.82 -35.15
#